data_AF-A0A938DVE6-F1
#
_entry.id   AF-A0A938DVE6-F1
#
_cell.length_a   1.000
_cell.length_b   1.000
_cell.length_c   1.000
_cell.angle_alpha   90.00
_cell.angle_beta   90.00
_cell.angle_gamma   90.00
#
_symmetry.space_group_name_H-M   'P 1'
#
loop_
_entity.id
_entity.type
_entity.pdbx_description
1 polymer ?
#
loop_
_entity_poly.entity_id
_entity_poly.type
_entity_poly.pdbx_seq_one_letter_code
_entity_poly.pdbx_strand_id
1 'polypeptide(L)'
;MTVMLVGEGFAGSGAEAAHINTVLGDRAGPVGAAFSTALASPTAGHTPFLVVAQPGLAVQPPTLFVPKATVAADGDGRRHAELTWGPAQSGVAEGVIAALDEGVIDPAEVVHLVLIAAVWVDPDARHGATVRGNNRQATLDALRAGAVGFPGVTDLLAQRDRVWNPFDPPAS
;
A
#
# COMPACT_ATOMS: atom_id res chain seq x y z
N MET A 1 8.49 11.17 20.32
CA MET A 1 9.06 9.87 19.92
C MET A 1 8.68 9.66 18.48
N THR A 2 9.66 9.53 17.58
CA THR A 2 9.48 9.35 16.14
C THR A 2 9.11 7.89 15.88
N VAL A 3 7.83 7.54 16.03
CA VAL A 3 7.37 6.16 15.84
C VAL A 3 7.14 5.91 14.36
N MET A 4 7.92 4.98 13.79
CA MET A 4 7.67 4.42 12.47
C MET A 4 6.71 3.25 12.63
N LEU A 5 5.55 3.32 11.98
CA LEU A 5 4.54 2.27 11.98
C LEU A 5 4.64 1.49 10.68
N VAL A 6 4.81 0.18 10.79
CA VAL A 6 4.90 -0.74 9.66
C VAL A 6 3.67 -1.62 9.66
N GLY A 7 3.01 -1.70 8.51
CA GLY A 7 1.78 -2.45 8.34
C GLY A 7 1.80 -3.29 7.07
N GLU A 8 1.05 -4.39 7.09
CA GLU A 8 0.79 -5.23 5.94
C GLU A 8 -0.70 -5.54 5.87
N GLY A 9 -1.22 -5.59 4.65
CA GLY A 9 -2.59 -5.99 4.39
C GLY A 9 -2.71 -6.72 3.06
N PHE A 10 -3.53 -7.77 3.08
CA PHE A 10 -3.82 -8.61 1.93
C PHE A 10 -5.33 -8.76 1.76
N ALA A 11 -5.83 -8.52 0.54
CA ALA A 11 -7.26 -8.64 0.26
C ALA A 11 -7.53 -9.21 -1.13
N GLY A 12 -8.57 -10.05 -1.22
CA GLY A 12 -8.98 -10.71 -2.44
C GLY A 12 -8.22 -12.01 -2.72
N SER A 13 -8.32 -12.47 -3.97
CA SER A 13 -7.70 -13.71 -4.46
C SER A 13 -7.46 -13.61 -5.96
N GLY A 14 -6.66 -14.55 -6.50
CA GLY A 14 -6.31 -14.55 -7.92
C GLY A 14 -5.52 -13.31 -8.34
N ALA A 15 -5.61 -12.95 -9.61
CA ALA A 15 -4.85 -11.83 -10.16
C ALA A 15 -5.35 -10.46 -9.66
N GLU A 16 -6.59 -10.37 -9.18
CA GLU A 16 -7.12 -9.15 -8.58
C GLU A 16 -6.70 -8.94 -7.12
N ALA A 17 -6.02 -9.90 -6.48
CA ALA A 17 -5.57 -9.77 -5.11
C ALA A 17 -4.63 -8.57 -4.92
N ALA A 18 -4.82 -7.84 -3.81
CA ALA A 18 -3.95 -6.73 -3.42
C ALA A 18 -3.07 -7.17 -2.25
N HIS A 19 -1.79 -6.79 -2.31
CA HIS A 19 -0.84 -6.94 -1.21
C HIS A 19 -0.12 -5.61 -0.98
N ILE A 20 -0.47 -4.96 0.14
CA ILE A 20 -0.03 -3.62 0.51
C ILE A 20 0.94 -3.71 1.69
N ASN A 21 2.07 -3.01 1.60
CA ASN A 21 2.89 -2.73 2.78
C ASN A 21 2.95 -1.22 2.99
N THR A 22 2.75 -0.79 4.22
CA THR A 22 2.76 0.62 4.60
C THR A 22 3.90 0.93 5.56
N VAL A 23 4.52 2.08 5.37
CA VAL A 23 5.41 2.72 6.35
C VAL A 23 4.88 4.13 6.61
N LEU A 24 4.28 4.34 7.77
CA LEU A 24 3.78 5.63 8.24
C LEU A 24 4.74 6.21 9.28
N GLY A 25 5.05 7.50 9.20
CA GLY A 25 5.84 8.15 10.22
C GLY A 25 6.07 9.62 9.98
N ASP A 26 6.87 10.22 10.86
CA ASP A 26 7.17 11.65 10.84
C ASP A 26 7.90 12.08 9.55
N ARG A 27 7.40 13.14 8.93
CA ARG A 27 7.95 13.75 7.70
C ARG A 27 9.31 14.42 7.90
N ALA A 28 9.66 14.80 9.12
CA ALA A 28 10.99 15.31 9.49
C ALA A 28 11.93 14.19 9.94
N GLY A 29 11.43 12.95 10.04
CA GLY A 29 12.17 11.76 10.44
C GLY A 29 12.66 10.89 9.28
N PRO A 30 13.12 9.66 9.59
CA PRO A 30 13.63 8.71 8.59
C PRO A 30 12.62 8.36 7.48
N VAL A 31 11.33 8.31 7.80
CA VAL A 31 10.28 8.03 6.81
C VAL A 31 10.16 9.18 5.81
N GLY A 32 10.22 10.43 6.28
CA GLY A 32 10.29 11.61 5.42
C GLY A 32 11.51 11.66 4.49
N ALA A 33 12.68 11.27 5.00
CA ALA A 33 13.89 11.16 4.19
C ALA A 33 13.75 10.08 3.10
N ALA A 34 13.21 8.90 3.45
CA ALA A 34 12.96 7.82 2.48
C ALA A 34 11.90 8.24 1.44
N PHE A 35 10.81 8.86 1.88
CA PHE A 35 9.73 9.37 1.03
C PHE A 35 10.26 10.34 -0.03
N SER A 36 10.98 11.38 0.41
CA SER A 36 11.49 12.42 -0.49
C SER A 36 12.55 11.88 -1.44
N THR A 37 13.43 11.00 -0.96
CA THR A 37 14.45 10.36 -1.79
C THR A 37 13.82 9.49 -2.88
N ALA A 38 12.84 8.66 -2.52
CA ALA A 38 12.16 7.76 -3.46
C ALA A 38 11.36 8.56 -4.52
N LEU A 39 10.65 9.60 -4.10
CA LEU A 39 9.93 10.49 -5.02
C LEU A 39 10.86 11.20 -6.01
N ALA A 40 12.06 11.59 -5.56
CA ALA A 40 13.06 12.27 -6.39
C ALA A 40 13.90 11.34 -7.28
N SER A 41 13.78 10.01 -7.11
CA SER A 41 14.67 9.02 -7.76
C SER A 41 13.88 7.97 -8.56
N PRO A 42 13.09 8.35 -9.57
CA PRO A 42 12.30 7.40 -10.35
C PRO A 42 13.19 6.45 -11.16
N THR A 43 12.80 5.18 -11.22
CA THR A 43 13.43 4.17 -12.08
C THR A 43 12.43 3.63 -13.11
N ALA A 44 12.95 3.16 -14.24
CA ALA A 44 12.13 2.60 -15.31
C ALA A 44 11.27 1.44 -14.78
N GLY A 45 9.96 1.52 -15.01
CA GLY A 45 8.99 0.52 -14.57
C GLY A 45 8.59 0.54 -13.09
N HIS A 46 9.28 1.29 -12.22
CA HIS A 46 9.00 1.32 -10.78
C HIS A 46 8.95 2.76 -10.24
N THR A 47 8.44 3.69 -11.04
CA THR A 47 8.35 5.11 -10.69
C THR A 47 7.36 5.31 -9.53
N PRO A 48 7.82 5.81 -8.36
CA PRO A 48 6.92 6.18 -7.28
C PRO A 48 6.16 7.46 -7.62
N PHE A 49 4.91 7.58 -7.15
CA PHE A 49 4.10 8.78 -7.39
C PHE A 49 3.19 9.11 -6.20
N LEU A 50 2.74 10.37 -6.12
CA LEU A 50 1.81 10.79 -5.08
C LEU A 50 0.41 10.24 -5.34
N VAL A 51 -0.18 9.63 -4.33
CA VAL A 51 -1.58 9.20 -4.36
C VAL A 51 -2.49 10.43 -4.29
N VAL A 52 -3.42 10.52 -5.25
CA VAL A 52 -4.45 11.55 -5.28
C VAL A 52 -5.84 10.92 -5.16
N ALA A 53 -6.75 11.59 -4.44
CA ALA A 53 -8.16 11.21 -4.39
C ALA A 53 -8.85 11.54 -5.73
N GLN A 54 -8.43 12.64 -6.35
CA GLN A 54 -8.79 13.07 -7.70
C GLN A 54 -7.70 14.04 -8.22
N PRO A 55 -7.64 14.33 -9.53
CA PRO A 55 -6.65 15.27 -10.07
C PRO A 55 -6.64 16.61 -9.31
N GLY A 56 -5.46 17.02 -8.85
CA GLY A 56 -5.28 18.24 -8.06
C GLY A 56 -5.61 18.12 -6.56
N LEU A 57 -6.04 16.95 -6.08
CA LEU A 57 -6.36 16.70 -4.67
C LEU A 57 -5.57 15.50 -4.14
N ALA A 58 -4.39 15.76 -3.59
CA ALA A 58 -3.56 14.73 -2.94
C ALA A 58 -4.20 14.26 -1.63
N VAL A 59 -4.03 12.97 -1.32
CA VAL A 59 -4.48 12.40 -0.05
C VAL A 59 -3.58 12.90 1.10
N GLN A 60 -4.17 13.05 2.29
CA GLN A 60 -3.44 13.32 3.54
C GLN A 60 -3.43 12.07 4.43
N PRO A 61 -2.33 11.77 5.15
CA PRO A 61 -1.01 12.37 4.97
C PRO A 61 -0.47 12.12 3.55
N PRO A 62 0.48 12.93 3.04
CA PRO A 62 1.06 12.71 1.71
C PRO A 62 1.50 11.25 1.58
N THR A 63 0.93 10.57 0.60
CA THR A 63 1.09 9.13 0.42
C THR A 63 1.83 8.85 -0.88
N LEU A 64 2.95 8.15 -0.80
CA LEU A 64 3.74 7.70 -1.94
C LEU A 64 3.33 6.29 -2.32
N PHE A 65 2.82 6.12 -3.54
CA PHE A 65 2.59 4.82 -4.14
C PHE A 65 3.90 4.29 -4.73
N VAL A 66 4.33 3.11 -4.32
CA VAL A 66 5.52 2.42 -4.83
C VAL A 66 5.09 1.12 -5.51
N PRO A 67 5.12 1.01 -6.85
CA PRO A 67 4.78 -0.22 -7.53
C PRO A 67 5.75 -1.35 -7.19
N LYS A 68 5.24 -2.54 -6.85
CA LYS A 68 6.06 -3.75 -6.64
C LYS A 68 6.31 -4.56 -7.92
N ALA A 69 5.48 -4.36 -8.95
CA ALA A 69 5.63 -4.97 -10.25
C ALA A 69 6.08 -3.93 -11.27
N THR A 70 6.90 -4.34 -12.24
CA THR A 70 7.30 -3.50 -13.37
C THR A 70 6.07 -3.02 -14.14
N VAL A 71 5.84 -1.71 -14.14
CA VAL A 71 4.78 -1.07 -14.90
C VAL A 71 5.30 -0.64 -16.27
N ALA A 72 4.96 -1.41 -17.31
CA ALA A 72 5.28 -1.06 -18.70
C ALA A 72 4.18 -0.19 -19.31
N ALA A 73 4.57 0.84 -20.08
CA ALA A 73 3.63 1.79 -20.67
C ALA A 73 3.10 1.37 -22.06
N ASP A 74 3.62 0.28 -22.61
CA ASP A 74 3.39 -0.19 -23.98
C ASP A 74 3.04 -1.69 -24.05
N GLY A 75 2.61 -2.13 -25.23
CA GLY A 75 2.25 -3.52 -25.52
C GLY A 75 1.22 -4.11 -24.53
N ASP A 76 1.45 -5.37 -24.14
CA ASP A 76 0.60 -6.10 -23.20
C ASP A 76 0.62 -5.52 -21.77
N GLY A 77 1.59 -4.65 -21.46
CA GLY A 77 1.75 -4.00 -20.16
C GLY A 77 0.85 -2.79 -19.95
N ARG A 78 0.30 -2.19 -21.01
CA ARG A 78 -0.53 -0.99 -20.92
C ARG A 78 -1.74 -1.17 -19.99
N ARG A 79 -2.39 -2.32 -20.02
CA ARG A 79 -3.53 -2.63 -19.15
C ARG A 79 -3.12 -2.68 -17.68
N HIS A 80 -1.97 -3.30 -17.39
CA HIS A 80 -1.42 -3.32 -16.03
C HIS A 80 -1.14 -1.90 -15.55
N ALA A 81 -0.54 -1.05 -16.39
CA ALA A 81 -0.37 0.37 -16.09
C ALA A 81 -1.71 1.07 -15.83
N GLU A 82 -2.72 0.90 -16.67
CA GLU A 82 -4.05 1.49 -16.46
C GLU A 82 -4.69 1.04 -15.13
N LEU A 83 -4.51 -0.23 -14.75
CA LEU A 83 -4.99 -0.77 -13.47
C LEU A 83 -4.21 -0.22 -12.27
N THR A 84 -2.88 -0.09 -12.38
CA THR A 84 -2.02 0.44 -11.32
C THR A 84 -2.27 1.94 -11.09
N TRP A 85 -2.30 2.73 -12.15
CA TRP A 85 -2.39 4.19 -12.07
C TRP A 85 -3.82 4.67 -11.83
N GLY A 86 -4.82 3.88 -12.20
CA GLY A 86 -6.23 4.18 -11.95
C GLY A 86 -6.78 3.45 -10.73
N PRO A 87 -7.43 2.27 -10.92
CA PRO A 87 -8.08 1.54 -9.83
C PRO A 87 -7.26 1.28 -8.58
N ALA A 88 -6.00 0.84 -8.69
CA ALA A 88 -5.19 0.56 -7.51
C ALA A 88 -4.87 1.85 -6.74
N GLN A 89 -4.46 2.92 -7.44
CA GLN A 89 -4.27 4.24 -6.82
C GLN A 89 -5.55 4.73 -6.11
N SER A 90 -6.71 4.69 -6.78
CA SER A 90 -7.97 5.08 -6.14
C SER A 90 -8.31 4.21 -4.93
N GLY A 91 -8.02 2.91 -4.99
CA GLY A 91 -8.19 2.00 -3.85
C GLY A 91 -7.31 2.40 -2.67
N VAL A 92 -6.02 2.67 -2.91
CA VAL A 92 -5.12 3.18 -1.86
C VAL A 92 -5.64 4.49 -1.28
N ALA A 93 -6.09 5.42 -2.12
CA ALA A 93 -6.67 6.68 -1.66
C ALA A 93 -7.90 6.47 -0.76
N GLU A 94 -8.85 5.62 -1.18
CA GLU A 94 -10.02 5.27 -0.40
C GLU A 94 -9.67 4.58 0.92
N GLY A 95 -8.63 3.73 0.93
CA GLY A 95 -8.16 3.05 2.14
C GLY A 95 -7.53 4.01 3.16
N VAL A 96 -6.74 4.98 2.70
CA VAL A 96 -6.18 6.04 3.58
C VAL A 96 -7.29 6.96 4.11
N ILE A 97 -8.26 7.34 3.27
CA ILE A 97 -9.41 8.14 3.70
C ILE A 97 -10.23 7.39 4.76
N ALA A 98 -10.46 6.09 4.57
CA ALA A 98 -11.13 5.27 5.57
C ALA A 98 -10.35 5.20 6.89
N ALA A 99 -9.01 5.11 6.84
CA ALA A 99 -8.18 5.11 8.03
C ALA A 99 -8.26 6.45 8.81
N LEU A 100 -8.42 7.58 8.11
CA LEU A 100 -8.68 8.87 8.76
C LEU A 100 -10.08 8.93 9.38
N ASP A 101 -11.09 8.46 8.66
CA ASP A 101 -12.50 8.45 9.11
C ASP A 101 -12.68 7.57 10.37
N GLU A 102 -11.97 6.44 10.44
CA GLU A 102 -11.96 5.54 11.59
C GLU A 102 -11.06 5.99 12.74
N GLY A 103 -10.27 7.06 12.57
CA GLY A 103 -9.30 7.51 13.56
C GLY A 103 -8.09 6.59 13.74
N VAL A 104 -7.83 5.69 12.78
CA VAL A 104 -6.59 4.89 12.72
C VAL A 104 -5.38 5.81 12.51
N ILE A 105 -5.56 6.86 11.69
CA ILE A 105 -4.65 7.99 11.60
C ILE A 105 -5.37 9.20 12.18
N ASP A 106 -4.77 9.85 13.18
CA ASP A 106 -5.34 11.06 13.76
C ASP A 106 -5.31 12.21 12.73
N PRO A 107 -6.47 12.77 12.34
CA PRO A 107 -6.53 13.91 11.42
C PRO A 107 -5.73 15.14 11.90
N ALA A 108 -5.53 15.32 13.21
CA ALA A 108 -4.73 16.42 13.75
C ALA A 108 -3.23 16.25 13.45
N GLU A 109 -2.75 15.02 13.31
CA GLU A 109 -1.33 14.69 13.16
C GLU A 109 -0.89 14.55 11.69
N VAL A 110 -1.81 14.54 10.72
CA VAL A 110 -1.48 14.36 9.29
C VAL A 110 -0.48 15.40 8.77
N VAL A 111 -0.48 16.59 9.37
CA VAL A 111 0.47 17.67 9.07
C VAL A 111 1.90 17.41 9.59
N HIS A 112 2.15 16.27 10.23
CA HIS A 112 3.48 15.83 10.63
C HIS A 112 3.86 14.50 10.01
N LEU A 113 2.93 13.83 9.31
CA LEU A 113 3.13 12.48 8.79
C LEU A 113 3.37 12.45 7.29
N VAL A 114 4.01 11.38 6.83
CA VAL A 114 4.04 10.89 5.45
C VAL A 114 3.83 9.38 5.45
N LEU A 115 3.25 8.87 4.37
CA LEU A 115 2.99 7.45 4.16
C LEU A 115 3.71 6.95 2.91
N ILE A 116 4.40 5.82 3.02
CA ILE A 116 4.89 5.06 1.86
C ILE A 116 4.04 3.81 1.76
N ALA A 117 3.38 3.59 0.62
CA ALA A 117 2.57 2.41 0.34
C ALA A 117 3.20 1.63 -0.83
N ALA A 118 3.77 0.46 -0.54
CA ALA A 118 4.26 -0.46 -1.55
C ALA A 118 3.13 -1.38 -2.02
N VAL A 119 2.81 -1.34 -3.30
CA VAL A 119 1.56 -1.90 -3.84
C VAL A 119 1.84 -2.96 -4.88
N TRP A 120 1.28 -4.15 -4.65
CA TRP A 120 1.22 -5.22 -5.65
C TRP A 120 -0.05 -5.11 -6.46
N VAL A 121 0.11 -5.09 -7.79
CA VAL A 121 -0.96 -5.33 -8.76
C VAL A 121 -0.41 -6.38 -9.71
N ASP A 122 -1.12 -7.50 -9.83
CA ASP A 122 -0.73 -8.57 -10.73
C ASP A 122 -0.82 -8.10 -12.20
N PRO A 123 0.20 -8.33 -13.05
CA PRO A 123 0.11 -8.09 -14.50
C PRO A 123 -1.07 -8.81 -15.18
N ASP A 124 -1.56 -9.90 -14.56
CA ASP A 124 -2.71 -10.67 -15.01
C ASP A 124 -4.07 -10.16 -14.51
N ALA A 125 -4.10 -9.11 -13.70
CA ALA A 125 -5.35 -8.47 -13.29
C ALA A 125 -6.14 -7.94 -14.50
N ARG A 126 -7.47 -8.08 -14.47
CA ARG A 126 -8.34 -7.59 -15.56
C ARG A 126 -9.49 -6.72 -15.06
N HIS A 127 -9.90 -6.88 -13.80
CA HIS A 127 -11.14 -6.30 -13.30
C HIS A 127 -10.90 -5.08 -12.40
N GLY A 128 -10.95 -3.88 -12.98
CA GLY A 128 -10.63 -2.64 -12.27
C GLY A 128 -11.44 -2.38 -10.99
N ALA A 129 -12.74 -2.66 -10.98
CA ALA A 129 -13.56 -2.48 -9.78
C ALA A 129 -13.10 -3.37 -8.61
N THR A 130 -12.75 -4.63 -8.91
CA THR A 130 -12.21 -5.59 -7.93
C THR A 130 -10.82 -5.16 -7.45
N VAL A 131 -9.94 -4.73 -8.36
CA VAL A 131 -8.62 -4.19 -8.01
C VAL A 131 -8.76 -3.01 -7.05
N ARG A 132 -9.67 -2.06 -7.32
CA ARG A 132 -9.92 -0.93 -6.43
C ARG A 132 -10.38 -1.38 -5.05
N GLY A 133 -11.40 -2.23 -4.99
CA GLY A 133 -11.96 -2.73 -3.73
C GLY A 133 -10.93 -3.46 -2.87
N ASN A 134 -10.13 -4.32 -3.50
CA ASN A 134 -9.06 -5.05 -2.81
C ASN A 134 -7.95 -4.11 -2.32
N ASN A 135 -7.51 -3.15 -3.15
CA ASN A 135 -6.50 -2.17 -2.73
C ASN A 135 -7.01 -1.26 -1.59
N ARG A 136 -8.28 -0.88 -1.60
CA ARG A 136 -8.92 -0.16 -0.48
C ARG A 136 -8.85 -0.96 0.81
N GLN A 137 -9.32 -2.22 0.77
CA GLN A 137 -9.38 -3.07 1.95
C GLN A 137 -7.97 -3.36 2.49
N ALA A 138 -7.05 -3.82 1.63
CA ALA A 138 -5.67 -4.10 2.00
C ALA A 138 -4.93 -2.88 2.55
N THR A 139 -5.18 -1.68 2.01
CA THR A 139 -4.57 -0.45 2.54
C THR A 139 -5.09 -0.13 3.95
N LEU A 140 -6.40 -0.22 4.16
CA LEU A 140 -7.00 0.02 5.48
C LEU A 140 -6.50 -0.99 6.51
N ASP A 141 -6.45 -2.28 6.15
CA ASP A 141 -5.97 -3.33 7.04
C ASP A 141 -4.48 -3.17 7.38
N ALA A 142 -3.64 -2.77 6.40
CA ALA A 142 -2.24 -2.45 6.64
C ALA A 142 -2.09 -1.30 7.65
N LEU A 143 -2.85 -0.22 7.49
CA LEU A 143 -2.81 0.92 8.41
C LEU A 143 -3.30 0.56 9.81
N ARG A 144 -4.38 -0.23 9.92
CA ARG A 144 -4.87 -0.74 11.21
C ARG A 144 -3.83 -1.61 11.90
N ALA A 145 -3.23 -2.55 11.16
CA ALA A 145 -2.19 -3.43 11.69
C ALA A 145 -0.99 -2.62 12.19
N GLY A 146 -0.51 -1.65 11.40
CA GLY A 146 0.58 -0.77 11.78
C GLY A 146 0.27 0.09 13.02
N ALA A 147 -0.94 0.63 13.13
CA ALA A 147 -1.35 1.46 14.26
C ALA A 147 -1.32 0.73 15.61
N VAL A 148 -1.55 -0.59 15.61
CA VAL A 148 -1.55 -1.42 16.83
C VAL A 148 -0.30 -2.31 16.95
N GLY A 149 0.64 -2.23 16.00
CA GLY A 149 1.84 -3.07 15.99
C GLY A 149 1.55 -4.56 15.78
N PHE A 150 0.50 -4.90 15.02
CA PHE A 150 0.13 -6.27 14.69
C PHE A 150 0.94 -6.78 13.47
N PRO A 151 1.32 -8.07 13.43
CA PRO A 151 1.17 -9.09 14.49
C PRO A 151 2.16 -8.91 15.63
N GLY A 152 1.75 -9.29 16.84
CA GLY A 152 2.67 -9.41 17.96
C GLY A 152 3.54 -10.67 17.85
N VAL A 153 4.63 -10.72 18.61
CA VAL A 153 5.53 -11.89 18.65
C VAL A 153 4.76 -13.17 19.01
N THR A 154 3.80 -13.08 19.94
CA THR A 154 2.98 -14.23 20.34
C THR A 154 2.12 -14.77 19.20
N ASP A 155 1.52 -13.88 18.39
CA ASP A 155 0.72 -14.27 17.23
C ASP A 155 1.59 -15.04 16.21
N LEU A 156 2.81 -14.56 15.98
CA LEU A 156 3.78 -15.20 15.08
C LEU A 156 4.23 -16.57 15.61
N LEU A 157 4.58 -16.66 16.89
CA LEU A 157 5.02 -17.93 17.50
C LEU A 157 3.92 -18.99 17.50
N ALA A 158 2.65 -18.59 17.50
CA ALA A 158 1.51 -19.51 17.36
C ALA A 158 1.40 -20.11 15.95
N GLN A 159 1.96 -19.45 14.92
CA GLN A 159 1.92 -19.92 13.52
C GLN A 159 3.20 -20.64 13.07
N ARG A 160 4.19 -20.83 13.95
CA ARG A 160 5.52 -21.36 13.61
C ARG A 160 5.52 -22.67 12.79
N ASP A 161 4.53 -23.54 13.01
CA ASP A 161 4.41 -24.85 12.35
C ASP A 161 3.38 -24.82 11.20
N ARG A 162 2.87 -23.62 10.84
CA ARG A 162 1.82 -23.38 9.85
C ARG A 162 2.18 -22.23 8.90
N VAL A 163 3.47 -21.90 8.77
CA VAL A 163 3.94 -20.89 7.82
C VAL A 163 3.78 -21.44 6.41
N TRP A 164 3.10 -20.70 5.55
CA TRP A 164 2.97 -21.01 4.13
C TRP A 164 2.86 -19.70 3.33
N ASN A 165 3.07 -19.80 2.02
CA ASN A 165 2.90 -18.68 1.10
C ASN A 165 2.07 -19.13 -0.12
N PRO A 166 1.30 -18.26 -0.78
CA PRO A 166 0.62 -18.63 -2.03
C PRO A 166 1.53 -19.22 -3.10
N PHE A 167 2.82 -18.87 -3.09
CA PHE A 167 3.85 -19.42 -3.98
C PHE A 167 4.61 -20.63 -3.40
N ASP A 168 4.33 -21.00 -2.15
CA ASP A 168 4.85 -22.20 -1.46
C ASP A 168 3.75 -22.75 -0.53
N PRO A 169 2.68 -23.34 -1.10
CA PRO A 169 1.54 -23.80 -0.32
C PRO A 169 1.91 -25.01 0.54
N PRO A 170 1.18 -25.26 1.65
CA PRO A 170 1.40 -26.45 2.45
C PRO A 170 1.19 -27.71 1.60
N ALA A 171 2.00 -28.74 1.85
CA ALA A 171 1.81 -30.04 1.18
C ALA A 171 0.39 -30.57 1.44
N SER A 172 -0.26 -31.05 0.38
CA SER A 172 -1.61 -31.63 0.39
C SER A 172 -1.68 -32.93 1.17
#